data_AF-A0A2B7Y5G3-F1
#
_entry.id   AF-A0A2B7Y5G3-F1
#
_cell.length_a   1.000
_cell.length_b   1.000
_cell.length_c   1.000
_cell.angle_alpha   90.00
_cell.angle_beta   90.00
_cell.angle_gamma   90.00
#
_symmetry.space_group_name_H-M   'P 1'
#
loop_
_entity.id
_entity.type
_entity.pdbx_description
1 polymer ?
#
loop_
_entity_poly.entity_id
_entity_poly.type
_entity_poly.pdbx_seq_one_letter_code
_entity_poly.pdbx_strand_id
1 'polypeptide(L)'
;MTSAPYFWLSGEDRGTLLQSSSSVLPRLPGQSRDIGVIDEKDVEQRARHVLEWIASQENPHWLIIFDNVDQYSPNGVGVGYDISEFFPRTDQGSILISSRLQKLTELASSFPVQKLESKDAVQLLSQSSGLSAKNTMWNPQSDPGALDLANRLDGLPLAIVIAGAFIHETGTSILDYLKYYTESWYDLRSQSSPGRQYQHGNILQTWQLSYREIQKRDLDAAKLLLLLAYFDNRDIWYELVQAGSNSPNTPPWFNKAVSEKLAFGPSMKTLIGFSLIETKQQEGSYAMHPVVQDWCLHVARTEDMGLIQLNEQALIAVGCMVPFETNKNHPELQRRLVPHANFVLRGGNDPSAGQQYYIMESI
;
A
#
# COMPACT_ATOMS: atom_id res chain seq x y z
N MET A 1 -18.39 -16.19 -25.59
CA MET A 1 -17.47 -16.65 -24.52
C MET A 1 -17.66 -15.72 -23.35
N THR A 2 -18.34 -16.18 -22.30
CA THR A 2 -18.40 -15.47 -21.02
C THR A 2 -17.03 -15.59 -20.36
N SER A 3 -16.43 -14.46 -19.97
CA SER A 3 -15.18 -14.45 -19.21
C SER A 3 -15.38 -15.15 -17.86
N ALA A 4 -14.45 -16.02 -17.48
CA ALA A 4 -14.46 -16.63 -16.15
C ALA A 4 -14.38 -15.54 -15.06
N PRO A 5 -15.19 -15.59 -13.98
CA PRO A 5 -15.11 -14.64 -12.88
C PRO A 5 -13.77 -14.74 -12.16
N TYR A 6 -13.30 -13.62 -11.63
CA TYR A 6 -12.15 -13.57 -10.73
C TYR A 6 -12.52 -12.86 -9.43
N PHE A 7 -11.86 -13.27 -8.34
CA PHE A 7 -12.09 -12.78 -6.99
C PHE A 7 -10.77 -12.32 -6.39
N TRP A 8 -10.65 -11.03 -6.07
CA TRP A 8 -9.47 -10.47 -5.43
C TRP A 8 -9.73 -10.30 -3.94
N LEU A 9 -9.01 -11.06 -3.12
CA LEU A 9 -9.20 -11.17 -1.68
C LEU A 9 -7.92 -10.74 -0.96
N SER A 10 -8.08 -10.06 0.17
CA SER A 10 -6.97 -9.52 0.94
C SER A 10 -6.51 -10.53 1.99
N GLY A 11 -5.31 -11.06 1.84
CA GLY A 11 -4.69 -12.07 2.69
C GLY A 11 -3.85 -11.53 3.86
N GLU A 12 -3.89 -10.23 4.13
CA GLU A 12 -3.09 -9.58 5.19
C GLU A 12 -3.23 -10.27 6.57
N ASP A 13 -4.46 -10.64 6.94
CA ASP A 13 -4.80 -11.41 8.12
C ASP A 13 -6.18 -12.08 7.97
N ARG A 14 -6.52 -13.00 8.87
CA ARG A 14 -7.78 -13.76 8.82
C ARG A 14 -9.03 -12.87 8.80
N GLY A 15 -9.05 -11.82 9.61
CA GLY A 15 -10.20 -10.91 9.70
C GLY A 15 -10.40 -10.12 8.42
N THR A 16 -9.32 -9.59 7.85
CA THR A 16 -9.34 -8.87 6.56
C THR A 16 -9.71 -9.80 5.41
N LEU A 17 -9.28 -11.06 5.46
CA LEU A 17 -9.68 -12.07 4.47
C LEU A 17 -11.16 -12.41 4.54
N LEU A 18 -11.70 -12.61 5.74
CA LEU A 18 -13.14 -12.82 5.96
C LEU A 18 -13.96 -11.64 5.43
N GLN A 19 -13.56 -10.42 5.74
CA GLN A 19 -14.26 -9.21 5.29
C GLN A 19 -14.23 -9.06 3.77
N SER A 20 -13.05 -9.20 3.16
CA SER A 20 -12.93 -9.12 1.70
C SER A 20 -13.73 -10.24 1.00
N SER A 21 -13.71 -11.46 1.53
CA SER A 21 -14.52 -12.58 1.03
C SER A 21 -16.02 -12.30 1.14
N SER A 22 -16.49 -11.89 2.32
CA SER A 22 -17.90 -11.52 2.56
C SER A 22 -18.39 -10.42 1.61
N SER A 23 -17.53 -9.44 1.29
CA SER A 23 -17.86 -8.33 0.39
C SER A 23 -18.13 -8.75 -1.06
N VAL A 24 -17.75 -9.97 -1.45
CA VAL A 24 -18.02 -10.54 -2.78
C VAL A 24 -19.47 -10.99 -2.92
N LEU A 25 -20.11 -11.43 -1.83
CA LEU A 25 -21.44 -12.07 -1.88
C LEU A 25 -22.49 -11.26 -2.67
N PRO A 26 -22.64 -9.93 -2.48
CA PRO A 26 -23.64 -9.15 -3.23
C PRO A 26 -23.36 -9.02 -4.74
N ARG A 27 -22.16 -9.43 -5.19
CA ARG A 27 -21.73 -9.41 -6.60
C ARG A 27 -22.01 -10.74 -7.29
N LEU A 28 -22.36 -11.78 -6.55
CA LEU A 28 -22.61 -13.11 -7.11
C LEU A 28 -24.01 -13.18 -7.76
N PRO A 29 -24.13 -13.82 -8.95
CA PRO A 29 -25.42 -14.06 -9.59
C PRO A 29 -26.42 -14.79 -8.66
N GLY A 30 -27.66 -14.31 -8.62
CA GLY A 30 -28.76 -14.96 -7.90
C GLY A 30 -28.78 -14.71 -6.38
N GLN A 31 -27.83 -13.96 -5.83
CA GLN A 31 -27.80 -13.63 -4.39
C GLN A 31 -28.62 -12.37 -4.07
N SER A 32 -29.40 -12.42 -2.99
CA SER A 32 -30.16 -11.26 -2.49
C SER A 32 -29.22 -10.23 -1.88
N ARG A 33 -29.48 -8.93 -2.12
CA ARG A 33 -28.72 -7.80 -1.58
C ARG A 33 -29.12 -7.45 -0.14
N ASP A 34 -29.50 -8.42 0.68
CA ASP A 34 -29.88 -8.13 2.06
C ASP A 34 -28.60 -7.81 2.86
N ILE A 35 -28.39 -6.51 3.07
CA ILE A 35 -27.23 -5.91 3.74
C ILE A 35 -27.71 -5.38 5.09
N GLY A 36 -28.27 -6.26 5.92
CA GLY A 36 -28.51 -5.97 7.33
C GLY A 36 -27.18 -5.76 8.09
N VAL A 37 -27.26 -5.27 9.33
CA VAL A 37 -26.10 -5.17 10.23
C VAL A 37 -25.43 -6.53 10.34
N ILE A 38 -24.14 -6.58 9.99
CA ILE A 38 -23.37 -7.82 9.89
C ILE A 38 -22.57 -7.97 11.19
N ASP A 39 -22.88 -8.96 12.01
CA ASP A 39 -22.01 -9.36 13.12
C ASP A 39 -20.85 -10.26 12.62
N GLU A 40 -19.89 -10.59 13.49
CA GLU A 40 -18.73 -11.41 13.09
C GLU A 40 -19.13 -12.78 12.53
N LYS A 41 -20.21 -13.38 13.07
CA LYS A 41 -20.72 -14.68 12.61
C LYS A 41 -21.36 -14.56 11.24
N ASP A 42 -22.04 -13.45 10.96
CA ASP A 42 -22.59 -13.15 9.65
C ASP A 42 -21.49 -12.94 8.60
N VAL A 43 -20.37 -12.28 8.95
CA VAL A 43 -19.22 -12.14 8.02
C VAL A 43 -18.68 -13.51 7.62
N GLU A 44 -18.48 -14.40 8.60
CA GLU A 44 -17.96 -15.74 8.35
C GLU A 44 -18.94 -16.61 7.57
N GLN A 45 -20.25 -16.52 7.86
CA GLN A 45 -21.28 -17.20 7.09
C GLN A 45 -21.31 -16.73 5.63
N ARG A 46 -21.23 -15.41 5.40
CA ARG A 46 -21.20 -14.82 4.06
C ARG A 46 -19.95 -15.25 3.29
N ALA A 47 -18.78 -15.21 3.93
CA ALA A 47 -17.53 -15.70 3.33
C ALA A 47 -17.66 -17.18 2.93
N ARG A 48 -18.23 -18.02 3.80
CA ARG A 48 -18.48 -19.44 3.50
C ARG A 48 -19.42 -19.63 2.31
N HIS A 49 -20.52 -18.89 2.24
CA HIS A 49 -21.45 -18.92 1.10
C HIS A 49 -20.76 -18.54 -0.22
N VAL A 50 -19.83 -17.58 -0.19
CA VAL A 50 -19.04 -17.22 -1.37
C VAL A 50 -18.19 -18.40 -1.82
N LEU A 51 -17.48 -19.06 -0.90
CA LEU A 51 -16.67 -20.23 -1.23
C LEU A 51 -17.51 -21.41 -1.73
N GLU A 52 -18.69 -21.64 -1.17
CA GLU A 52 -19.64 -22.67 -1.63
C GLU A 52 -20.17 -22.37 -3.03
N TRP A 53 -20.52 -21.11 -3.31
CA TRP A 53 -20.94 -20.70 -4.66
C TRP A 53 -19.82 -20.89 -5.67
N ILE A 54 -18.58 -20.55 -5.32
CA ILE A 54 -17.40 -20.75 -6.18
C ILE A 54 -17.15 -22.25 -6.40
N ALA A 55 -17.37 -23.09 -5.38
CA ALA A 55 -17.22 -24.54 -5.47
C ALA A 55 -18.35 -25.25 -6.24
N SER A 56 -19.41 -24.54 -6.64
CA SER A 56 -20.53 -25.12 -7.39
C SER A 56 -20.08 -25.70 -8.74
N GLN A 57 -20.65 -26.85 -9.12
CA GLN A 57 -20.43 -27.49 -10.42
C GLN A 57 -20.89 -26.61 -11.61
N GLU A 58 -21.75 -25.62 -11.35
CA GLU A 58 -22.19 -24.65 -12.35
C GLU A 58 -21.09 -23.62 -12.69
N ASN A 59 -20.01 -23.56 -11.88
CA ASN A 59 -18.92 -22.61 -11.99
C ASN A 59 -17.56 -23.31 -12.15
N PRO A 60 -17.28 -23.99 -13.29
CA PRO A 60 -16.04 -24.75 -13.46
C PRO A 60 -14.79 -23.88 -13.73
N HIS A 61 -14.98 -22.60 -14.03
CA HIS A 61 -13.89 -21.69 -14.39
C HIS A 61 -13.95 -20.43 -13.55
N TRP A 62 -12.99 -20.29 -12.64
CA TRP A 62 -12.83 -19.10 -11.80
C TRP A 62 -11.36 -18.95 -11.39
N LEU A 63 -11.00 -17.74 -10.97
CA LEU A 63 -9.70 -17.43 -10.37
C LEU A 63 -9.90 -16.74 -9.02
N ILE A 64 -9.30 -17.26 -7.96
CA ILE A 64 -9.16 -16.53 -6.69
C ILE A 64 -7.73 -16.00 -6.59
N ILE A 65 -7.59 -14.73 -6.30
CA ILE A 65 -6.32 -14.06 -6.01
C ILE A 65 -6.32 -13.71 -4.53
N PHE A 66 -5.51 -14.42 -3.74
CA PHE A 66 -5.20 -14.03 -2.36
C PHE A 66 -3.97 -13.14 -2.38
N ASP A 67 -4.19 -11.86 -2.12
CA ASP A 67 -3.15 -10.84 -2.23
C ASP A 67 -2.59 -10.48 -0.86
N ASN A 68 -1.26 -10.32 -0.74
CA ASN A 68 -0.56 -9.91 0.47
C ASN A 68 -0.66 -10.89 1.66
N VAL A 69 -0.49 -12.19 1.40
CA VAL A 69 -0.53 -13.24 2.44
C VAL A 69 0.81 -13.30 3.17
N ASP A 70 0.99 -12.45 4.18
CA ASP A 70 2.25 -12.35 4.93
C ASP A 70 2.20 -12.94 6.35
N GLN A 71 1.09 -13.62 6.67
CA GLN A 71 0.95 -14.42 7.89
C GLN A 71 0.46 -15.82 7.50
N TYR A 72 1.18 -16.86 7.93
CA TYR A 72 0.80 -18.24 7.63
C TYR A 72 1.14 -19.16 8.79
N SER A 73 0.10 -19.78 9.35
CA SER A 73 0.18 -20.68 10.50
C SER A 73 -0.66 -21.93 10.23
N PRO A 74 -0.11 -22.95 9.54
CA PRO A 74 -0.83 -24.19 9.31
C PRO A 74 -1.16 -24.86 10.64
N ASN A 75 -2.37 -25.42 10.74
CA ASN A 75 -2.87 -26.10 11.95
C ASN A 75 -2.98 -25.21 13.20
N GLY A 76 -2.96 -23.87 13.05
CA GLY A 76 -3.11 -22.92 14.16
C GLY A 76 -1.91 -22.87 15.12
N VAL A 77 -0.74 -23.36 14.71
CA VAL A 77 0.48 -23.36 15.54
C VAL A 77 1.31 -22.10 15.28
N GLY A 78 1.10 -21.07 16.10
CA GLY A 78 1.86 -19.81 16.05
C GLY A 78 1.01 -18.62 15.61
N VAL A 79 1.67 -17.48 15.35
CA VAL A 79 1.01 -16.22 14.96
C VAL A 79 0.70 -16.27 13.46
N GLY A 80 -0.59 -16.18 13.12
CA GLY A 80 -1.08 -16.16 11.74
C GLY A 80 -2.37 -16.98 11.60
N TYR A 81 -2.69 -17.38 10.37
CA TYR A 81 -3.87 -18.19 10.07
C TYR A 81 -3.59 -19.20 8.98
N ASP A 82 -4.46 -20.21 8.86
CA ASP A 82 -4.38 -21.18 7.79
C ASP A 82 -5.23 -20.70 6.60
N ILE A 83 -4.56 -20.25 5.55
CA ILE A 83 -5.24 -19.77 4.34
C ILE A 83 -6.02 -20.88 3.61
N SER A 84 -5.68 -22.15 3.83
CA SER A 84 -6.37 -23.27 3.20
C SER A 84 -7.83 -23.42 3.69
N GLU A 85 -8.18 -22.84 4.84
CA GLU A 85 -9.57 -22.71 5.32
C GLU A 85 -10.47 -21.95 4.33
N PHE A 86 -9.85 -21.10 3.48
CA PHE A 86 -10.53 -20.26 2.51
C PHE A 86 -10.48 -20.82 1.09
N PHE A 87 -10.00 -22.06 0.90
CA PHE A 87 -10.00 -22.69 -0.42
C PHE A 87 -11.40 -23.28 -0.73
N PRO A 88 -11.98 -23.00 -1.91
CA PRO A 88 -13.20 -23.65 -2.35
C PRO A 88 -13.01 -25.17 -2.37
N ARG A 89 -14.01 -25.92 -1.88
CA ARG A 89 -13.98 -27.39 -1.83
C ARG A 89 -14.33 -27.99 -3.19
N THR A 90 -13.52 -27.72 -4.20
CA THR A 90 -13.67 -28.20 -5.58
C THR A 90 -12.31 -28.45 -6.22
N ASP A 91 -12.28 -29.27 -7.27
CA ASP A 91 -11.10 -29.52 -8.11
C ASP A 91 -11.04 -28.59 -9.35
N GLN A 92 -12.04 -27.70 -9.48
CA GLN A 92 -12.16 -26.73 -10.57
C GLN A 92 -11.50 -25.39 -10.21
N GLY A 93 -11.22 -24.58 -11.23
CA GLY A 93 -10.71 -23.22 -11.07
C GLY A 93 -9.22 -23.11 -10.79
N SER A 94 -8.77 -21.94 -10.32
CA SER A 94 -7.37 -21.65 -10.05
C SER A 94 -7.22 -20.68 -8.88
N ILE A 95 -6.17 -20.87 -8.09
CA ILE A 95 -5.82 -20.00 -6.97
C ILE A 95 -4.44 -19.41 -7.25
N LEU A 96 -4.33 -18.09 -7.14
CA LEU A 96 -3.08 -17.35 -7.15
C LEU A 96 -2.87 -16.72 -5.78
N ILE A 97 -1.67 -16.86 -5.22
CA ILE A 97 -1.31 -16.27 -3.93
C ILE A 97 -0.10 -15.35 -4.14
N SER A 98 -0.22 -14.09 -3.74
CA SER A 98 0.94 -13.18 -3.62
C SER A 98 1.39 -13.13 -2.16
N SER A 99 2.70 -13.28 -1.92
CA SER A 99 3.26 -13.37 -0.57
C SER A 99 4.77 -13.14 -0.56
N ARG A 100 5.27 -12.67 0.59
CA ARG A 100 6.71 -12.65 0.91
C ARG A 100 7.18 -13.90 1.66
N LEU A 101 6.26 -14.79 2.05
CA LEU A 101 6.55 -15.98 2.85
C LEU A 101 6.97 -17.15 1.97
N GLN A 102 8.24 -17.55 2.09
CA GLN A 102 8.74 -18.76 1.44
C GLN A 102 7.98 -20.02 1.90
N LYS A 103 7.50 -20.07 3.15
CA LYS A 103 6.80 -21.22 3.73
C LYS A 103 5.53 -21.63 2.96
N LEU A 104 4.89 -20.73 2.23
CA LEU A 104 3.71 -21.05 1.43
C LEU A 104 3.99 -21.99 0.25
N THR A 105 5.26 -22.27 -0.08
CA THR A 105 5.64 -23.31 -1.05
C THR A 105 5.18 -24.70 -0.62
N GLU A 106 4.83 -24.90 0.65
CA GLU A 106 4.21 -26.14 1.15
C GLU A 106 2.82 -26.38 0.53
N LEU A 107 2.11 -25.32 0.11
CA LEU A 107 0.76 -25.40 -0.46
C LEU A 107 0.73 -25.50 -1.97
N ALA A 108 1.71 -24.92 -2.67
CA ALA A 108 1.72 -24.81 -4.12
C ALA A 108 3.12 -24.58 -4.69
N SER A 109 3.24 -24.74 -6.02
CA SER A 109 4.44 -24.31 -6.75
C SER A 109 4.62 -22.80 -6.64
N SER A 110 5.82 -22.34 -6.29
CA SER A 110 6.13 -20.91 -6.23
C SER A 110 6.62 -20.38 -7.58
N PHE A 111 6.26 -19.13 -7.86
CA PHE A 111 6.81 -18.36 -8.97
C PHE A 111 7.52 -17.13 -8.40
N PRO A 112 8.83 -17.22 -8.11
CA PRO A 112 9.56 -16.10 -7.51
C PRO A 112 9.62 -14.92 -8.48
N VAL A 113 9.13 -13.77 -8.04
CA VAL A 113 9.22 -12.51 -8.81
C VAL A 113 10.65 -12.00 -8.71
N GLN A 114 11.35 -11.96 -9.83
CA GLN A 114 12.74 -11.51 -9.91
C GLN A 114 12.83 -9.99 -9.99
N LYS A 115 13.99 -9.46 -9.59
CA LYS A 115 14.39 -8.08 -9.87
C LYS A 115 14.44 -7.84 -11.37
N LEU A 116 14.27 -6.60 -11.79
CA LEU A 116 14.43 -6.24 -13.19
C LEU A 116 15.89 -6.43 -13.60
N GLU A 117 16.09 -7.02 -14.77
CA GLU A 117 17.39 -7.00 -15.42
C GLU A 117 17.79 -5.57 -15.76
N SER A 118 19.09 -5.29 -15.87
CA SER A 118 19.61 -3.94 -16.09
C SER A 118 18.94 -3.22 -17.27
N LYS A 119 18.64 -3.95 -18.35
CA LYS A 119 17.96 -3.39 -19.52
C LYS A 119 16.56 -2.89 -19.19
N ASP A 120 15.74 -3.71 -18.54
CA ASP A 120 14.37 -3.37 -18.17
C ASP A 120 14.33 -2.31 -17.06
N ALA A 121 15.29 -2.36 -16.13
CA ALA A 121 15.47 -1.36 -15.09
C ALA A 121 15.80 0.03 -15.68
N VAL A 122 16.74 0.11 -16.62
CA VAL A 122 17.08 1.35 -17.33
C VAL A 122 15.91 1.84 -18.18
N GLN A 123 15.17 0.92 -18.81
CA GLN A 123 13.97 1.27 -19.57
C GLN A 123 12.89 1.87 -18.67
N LEU A 124 12.64 1.25 -17.50
CA LEU A 124 11.70 1.76 -16.52
C LEU A 124 12.12 3.13 -15.99
N LEU A 125 13.40 3.32 -15.66
CA LEU A 125 13.97 4.61 -15.23
C LEU A 125 13.75 5.69 -16.30
N SER A 126 13.96 5.34 -17.56
CA SER A 126 13.79 6.24 -18.70
C SER A 126 12.33 6.69 -18.87
N GLN A 127 11.38 5.78 -18.63
CA GLN A 127 9.95 6.06 -18.68
C GLN A 127 9.52 6.93 -17.48
N SER A 128 9.91 6.56 -16.26
CA SER A 128 9.50 7.28 -15.04
C SER A 128 10.15 8.66 -14.91
N SER A 129 11.34 8.86 -15.47
CA SER A 129 12.01 10.18 -15.51
C SER A 129 11.49 11.15 -16.58
N GLY A 130 10.70 10.65 -17.54
CA GLY A 130 10.22 11.43 -18.68
C GLY A 130 11.33 11.92 -19.63
N LEU A 131 12.57 11.47 -19.45
CA LEU A 131 13.71 11.90 -20.25
C LEU A 131 13.60 11.44 -21.71
N SER A 132 13.04 10.25 -21.97
CA SER A 132 12.76 9.80 -23.35
C SER A 132 11.79 10.70 -24.11
N ALA A 133 10.83 11.32 -23.42
CA ALA A 133 9.88 12.23 -24.05
C ALA A 133 10.51 13.61 -24.34
N LYS A 134 11.49 14.02 -23.53
CA LYS A 134 12.18 15.32 -23.64
C LYS A 134 13.34 15.30 -24.64
N ASN A 135 14.00 14.16 -24.84
CA ASN A 135 15.14 14.03 -25.75
C ASN A 135 15.06 12.75 -26.58
N THR A 136 14.60 12.88 -27.84
CA THR A 136 14.44 11.76 -28.77
C THR A 136 15.76 11.16 -29.26
N MET A 137 16.89 11.84 -29.06
CA MET A 137 18.23 11.34 -29.41
C MET A 137 18.93 10.65 -28.22
N TRP A 138 18.37 10.73 -27.01
CA TRP A 138 18.93 10.07 -25.84
C TRP A 138 18.63 8.57 -25.88
N ASN A 139 19.69 7.77 -25.93
CA ASN A 139 19.59 6.32 -25.76
C ASN A 139 19.94 5.97 -24.31
N PRO A 140 18.95 5.68 -23.45
CA PRO A 140 19.18 5.38 -22.03
C PRO A 140 20.06 4.13 -21.84
N GLN A 141 20.02 3.17 -22.77
CA GLN A 141 20.84 1.96 -22.70
C GLN A 141 22.33 2.21 -22.98
N SER A 142 22.68 3.37 -23.55
CA SER A 142 24.05 3.79 -23.77
C SER A 142 24.52 4.86 -22.79
N ASP A 143 23.66 5.27 -21.84
CA ASP A 143 23.99 6.25 -20.81
C ASP A 143 24.57 5.52 -19.58
N PRO A 144 25.87 5.72 -19.27
CA PRO A 144 26.48 5.06 -18.12
C PRO A 144 25.85 5.49 -16.79
N GLY A 145 25.37 6.73 -16.67
CA GLY A 145 24.70 7.20 -15.47
C GLY A 145 23.35 6.52 -15.24
N ALA A 146 22.59 6.26 -16.32
CA ALA A 146 21.32 5.54 -16.22
C ALA A 146 21.53 4.09 -15.77
N LEU A 147 22.56 3.43 -16.31
CA LEU A 147 22.95 2.09 -15.91
C LEU A 147 23.44 2.05 -14.45
N ASP A 148 24.30 2.99 -14.05
CA ASP A 148 24.80 3.10 -12.69
C ASP A 148 23.67 3.32 -11.68
N LEU A 149 22.70 4.18 -12.01
CA LEU A 149 21.53 4.41 -11.16
C LEU A 149 20.63 3.17 -11.06
N ALA A 150 20.33 2.52 -12.19
CA ALA A 150 19.55 1.28 -12.20
C ALA A 150 20.20 0.17 -11.36
N ASN A 151 21.53 0.01 -11.49
CA ASN A 151 22.30 -0.94 -10.69
C ASN A 151 22.33 -0.54 -9.20
N ARG A 152 22.48 0.76 -8.90
CA ARG A 152 22.45 1.26 -7.51
C ARG A 152 21.10 1.03 -6.84
N LEU A 153 20.01 1.05 -7.60
CA LEU A 153 18.65 0.74 -7.13
C LEU A 153 18.33 -0.76 -7.18
N ASP A 154 19.34 -1.61 -7.49
CA ASP A 154 19.28 -3.07 -7.36
C ASP A 154 18.13 -3.71 -8.17
N GLY A 155 17.77 -3.10 -9.30
CA GLY A 155 16.70 -3.59 -10.19
C GLY A 155 15.31 -3.60 -9.55
N LEU A 156 15.10 -2.90 -8.43
CA LEU A 156 13.82 -2.85 -7.72
C LEU A 156 12.85 -1.87 -8.43
N PRO A 157 11.72 -2.34 -9.01
CA PRO A 157 10.83 -1.47 -9.80
C PRO A 157 10.36 -0.23 -9.05
N LEU A 158 9.93 -0.40 -7.79
CA LEU A 158 9.42 0.71 -6.96
C LEU A 158 10.49 1.78 -6.70
N ALA A 159 11.73 1.36 -6.40
CA ALA A 159 12.84 2.29 -6.18
C ALA A 159 13.15 3.09 -7.46
N ILE A 160 13.15 2.40 -8.60
CA ILE A 160 13.41 3.00 -9.93
C ILE A 160 12.32 4.01 -10.31
N VAL A 161 11.05 3.67 -10.10
CA VAL A 161 9.93 4.58 -10.39
C VAL A 161 10.04 5.85 -9.56
N ILE A 162 10.29 5.73 -8.25
CA ILE A 162 10.36 6.91 -7.37
C ILE A 162 11.60 7.77 -7.68
N ALA A 163 12.75 7.16 -7.98
CA ALA A 163 13.94 7.89 -8.40
C ALA A 163 13.72 8.62 -9.74
N GLY A 164 13.10 7.96 -10.71
CA GLY A 164 12.74 8.60 -11.98
C GLY A 164 11.72 9.72 -11.79
N ALA A 165 10.70 9.51 -10.97
CA ALA A 165 9.72 10.53 -10.63
C ALA A 165 10.36 11.78 -9.99
N PHE A 166 11.33 11.60 -9.08
CA PHE A 166 12.13 12.70 -8.55
C PHE A 166 12.85 13.48 -9.66
N ILE A 167 13.56 12.77 -10.54
CA ILE A 167 14.27 13.36 -11.67
C ILE A 167 13.31 14.15 -12.57
N HIS A 168 12.12 13.59 -12.83
CA HIS A 168 11.09 14.22 -13.64
C HIS A 168 10.60 15.54 -13.01
N GLU A 169 10.23 15.50 -11.72
CA GLU A 169 9.62 16.62 -11.01
C GLU A 169 10.59 17.76 -10.71
N THR A 170 11.86 17.44 -10.47
CA THR A 170 12.90 18.43 -10.12
C THR A 170 13.69 18.91 -11.34
N GLY A 171 13.67 18.16 -12.44
CA GLY A 171 14.56 18.38 -13.58
C GLY A 171 16.03 18.04 -13.28
N THR A 172 16.31 17.37 -12.17
CA THR A 172 17.67 16.94 -11.77
C THR A 172 18.25 15.97 -12.79
N SER A 173 19.53 16.14 -13.16
CA SER A 173 20.20 15.18 -14.04
C SER A 173 20.41 13.84 -13.33
N ILE A 174 20.53 12.73 -14.07
CA ILE A 174 20.81 11.41 -13.48
C ILE A 174 22.11 11.43 -12.63
N LEU A 175 23.14 12.13 -13.12
CA LEU A 175 24.41 12.26 -12.42
C LEU A 175 24.29 13.03 -11.11
N ASP A 176 23.48 14.10 -11.08
CA ASP A 176 23.28 14.87 -9.85
C ASP A 176 22.41 14.11 -8.86
N TYR A 177 21.42 13.34 -9.33
CA TYR A 177 20.66 12.43 -8.47
C TYR A 177 21.58 11.41 -7.79
N LEU A 178 22.50 10.79 -8.53
CA LEU A 178 23.48 9.85 -7.99
C LEU A 178 24.38 10.48 -6.90
N LYS A 179 24.75 11.75 -7.05
CA LYS A 179 25.49 12.50 -6.02
C LYS A 179 24.64 12.69 -4.77
N TYR A 180 23.43 13.22 -4.90
CA TYR A 180 22.51 13.42 -3.77
C TYR A 180 22.21 12.12 -3.03
N TYR A 181 22.04 11.04 -3.78
CA TYR A 181 21.83 9.71 -3.23
C TYR A 181 23.03 9.25 -2.39
N THR A 182 24.24 9.48 -2.88
CA THR A 182 25.48 9.12 -2.18
C THR A 182 25.67 9.97 -0.92
N GLU A 183 25.42 11.28 -0.99
CA GLU A 183 25.48 12.19 0.17
C GLU A 183 24.46 11.81 1.24
N SER A 184 23.21 11.57 0.84
CA SER A 184 22.12 11.12 1.73
C SER A 184 22.43 9.80 2.45
N TRP A 185 23.20 8.89 1.82
CA TRP A 185 23.67 7.65 2.46
C TRP A 185 24.52 7.91 3.69
N TYR A 186 25.48 8.84 3.56
CA TYR A 186 26.41 9.17 4.64
C TYR A 186 25.65 9.79 5.82
N ASP A 187 24.70 10.67 5.54
CA ASP A 187 23.84 11.26 6.57
C ASP A 187 23.02 10.21 7.31
N LEU A 188 22.29 9.34 6.58
CA LEU A 188 21.45 8.31 7.18
C LEU A 188 22.25 7.31 8.01
N ARG A 189 23.43 6.88 7.53
CA ARG A 189 24.32 5.98 8.26
C ARG A 189 24.90 6.63 9.53
N SER A 190 25.19 7.93 9.48
CA SER A 190 25.71 8.67 10.63
C SER A 190 24.70 8.81 11.78
N GLN A 191 23.41 8.72 11.45
CA GLN A 191 22.29 8.91 12.39
C GLN A 191 21.69 7.61 12.91
N SER A 192 22.05 6.45 12.35
CA SER A 192 21.44 5.15 12.69
C SER A 192 22.36 4.24 13.51
N SER A 193 21.84 3.66 14.60
CA SER A 193 22.52 2.62 15.38
C SER A 193 22.54 1.29 14.59
N PRO A 194 23.54 0.40 14.79
CA PRO A 194 23.85 -0.71 13.88
C PRO A 194 22.78 -1.81 13.67
N GLY A 195 21.62 -1.73 14.33
CA GLY A 195 20.67 -2.85 14.44
C GLY A 195 19.39 -2.80 13.61
N ARG A 196 19.14 -1.74 12.81
CA ARG A 196 17.87 -1.57 12.07
C ARG A 196 18.07 -1.28 10.59
N GLN A 197 18.98 -2.04 9.96
CA GLN A 197 19.07 -2.03 8.51
C GLN A 197 17.89 -2.82 7.95
N TYR A 198 16.94 -2.13 7.34
CA TYR A 198 16.25 -2.73 6.20
C TYR A 198 17.35 -3.28 5.30
N GLN A 199 17.34 -4.59 5.02
CA GLN A 199 18.38 -5.25 4.22
C GLN A 199 18.52 -4.65 2.80
N HIS A 200 17.63 -3.74 2.42
CA HIS A 200 17.61 -2.98 1.17
C HIS A 200 17.75 -1.47 1.43
N GLY A 201 18.83 -1.04 2.08
CA GLY A 201 19.10 0.38 2.37
C GLY A 201 18.94 1.31 1.17
N ASN A 202 19.05 0.78 -0.05
CA ASN A 202 18.92 1.53 -1.28
C ASN A 202 17.53 2.16 -1.50
N ILE A 203 16.45 1.55 -1.00
CA ILE A 203 15.08 2.04 -1.24
C ILE A 203 14.69 3.17 -0.28
N LEU A 204 15.12 3.07 0.98
CA LEU A 204 14.86 4.08 2.02
C LEU A 204 15.46 5.44 1.63
N GLN A 205 16.62 5.42 0.99
CA GLN A 205 17.30 6.63 0.52
C GLN A 205 16.51 7.36 -0.55
N THR A 206 15.96 6.61 -1.52
CA THR A 206 15.13 7.16 -2.58
C THR A 206 13.89 7.84 -2.00
N TRP A 207 13.24 7.21 -1.01
CA TRP A 207 12.09 7.81 -0.31
C TRP A 207 12.46 9.05 0.48
N GLN A 208 13.54 8.99 1.26
CA GLN A 208 14.00 10.12 2.06
C GLN A 208 14.37 11.33 1.19
N LEU A 209 15.03 11.11 0.05
CA LEU A 209 15.42 12.18 -0.86
C LEU A 209 14.19 12.88 -1.45
N SER A 210 13.21 12.11 -1.94
CA SER A 210 11.93 12.65 -2.42
C SER A 210 11.17 13.39 -1.32
N TYR A 211 11.14 12.85 -0.11
CA TYR A 211 10.46 13.46 1.01
C TYR A 211 11.07 14.79 1.45
N ARG A 212 12.39 14.86 1.58
CA ARG A 212 13.10 16.12 1.90
C ARG A 212 12.85 17.18 0.84
N GLU A 213 12.77 16.79 -0.43
CA GLU A 213 12.47 17.73 -1.51
C GLU A 213 11.02 18.22 -1.48
N ILE A 214 10.06 17.32 -1.18
CA ILE A 214 8.67 17.71 -0.93
C ILE A 214 8.59 18.66 0.27
N GLN A 215 9.27 18.38 1.38
CA GLN A 215 9.29 19.26 2.55
C GLN A 215 9.77 20.69 2.20
N LYS A 216 10.80 20.84 1.37
CA LYS A 216 11.28 22.16 0.93
C LYS A 216 10.24 22.90 0.08
N ARG A 217 9.53 22.18 -0.79
CA ARG A 217 8.57 22.75 -1.76
C ARG A 217 7.19 23.03 -1.16
N ASP A 218 6.69 22.09 -0.38
CA ASP A 218 5.34 22.08 0.19
C ASP A 218 5.35 21.29 1.52
N LEU A 219 5.53 22.02 2.61
CA LEU A 219 5.49 21.45 3.97
C LEU A 219 4.13 20.82 4.30
N ASP A 220 3.03 21.33 3.74
CA ASP A 220 1.70 20.80 4.00
C ASP A 220 1.53 19.44 3.28
N ALA A 221 2.03 19.31 2.05
CA ALA A 221 2.09 18.03 1.33
C ALA A 221 2.96 16.99 2.04
N ALA A 222 4.12 17.38 2.58
CA ALA A 222 4.98 16.46 3.33
C ALA A 222 4.29 15.93 4.60
N LYS A 223 3.60 16.80 5.35
CA LYS A 223 2.80 16.38 6.52
C LYS A 223 1.62 15.52 6.11
N LEU A 224 0.97 15.87 5.00
CA LEU A 224 -0.13 15.09 4.45
C LEU A 224 0.32 13.69 4.07
N LEU A 225 1.50 13.51 3.45
CA LEU A 225 2.04 12.19 3.14
C LEU A 225 2.17 11.31 4.40
N LEU A 226 2.73 11.86 5.48
CA LEU A 226 2.86 11.13 6.75
C LEU A 226 1.49 10.84 7.37
N LEU A 227 0.53 11.76 7.28
CA LEU A 227 -0.84 11.53 7.74
C LEU A 227 -1.52 10.40 6.97
N LEU A 228 -1.40 10.38 5.64
CA LEU A 228 -2.03 9.38 4.77
C LEU A 228 -1.58 7.96 5.14
N ALA A 229 -0.37 7.80 5.67
CA ALA A 229 0.16 6.52 6.13
C ALA A 229 -0.58 5.94 7.34
N TYR A 230 -1.38 6.73 8.08
CA TYR A 230 -2.21 6.25 9.19
C TYR A 230 -3.57 5.69 8.75
N PHE A 231 -3.90 5.73 7.47
CA PHE A 231 -5.11 5.11 6.92
C PHE A 231 -4.77 3.77 6.25
N ASP A 232 -5.74 2.86 6.05
CA ASP A 232 -5.56 1.76 5.09
C ASP A 232 -5.07 2.30 3.73
N ASN A 233 -4.04 1.65 3.18
CA ASN A 233 -3.29 2.16 2.05
C ASN A 233 -3.95 1.97 0.69
N ARG A 234 -5.12 1.31 0.63
CA ARG A 234 -5.73 0.91 -0.65
C ARG A 234 -6.74 1.91 -1.15
N ASP A 235 -7.47 2.61 -0.29
CA ASP A 235 -8.60 3.44 -0.72
C ASP A 235 -8.77 4.68 0.16
N ILE A 236 -7.89 5.66 0.01
CA ILE A 236 -7.98 6.92 0.75
C ILE A 236 -8.69 7.96 -0.12
N TRP A 237 -9.75 8.59 0.37
CA TRP A 237 -10.47 9.64 -0.38
C TRP A 237 -10.50 10.97 0.37
N TYR A 238 -10.76 12.05 -0.37
CA TYR A 238 -10.71 13.40 0.17
C TYR A 238 -11.64 13.58 1.38
N GLU A 239 -12.89 13.15 1.28
CA GLU A 239 -13.89 13.31 2.34
C GLU A 239 -13.51 12.54 3.62
N LEU A 240 -12.82 11.40 3.50
CA LEU A 240 -12.26 10.69 4.66
C LEU A 240 -11.23 11.56 5.36
N VAL A 241 -10.24 12.07 4.63
CA VAL A 241 -9.19 12.90 5.22
C VAL A 241 -9.80 14.17 5.80
N GLN A 242 -10.70 14.84 5.07
CA GLN A 242 -11.38 16.06 5.52
C GLN A 242 -12.14 15.84 6.84
N ALA A 243 -12.75 14.68 7.07
CA ALA A 243 -13.49 14.41 8.29
C ALA A 243 -12.65 14.55 9.58
N GLY A 244 -11.31 14.49 9.49
CA GLY A 244 -10.40 14.77 10.60
C GLY A 244 -10.51 16.19 11.14
N SER A 245 -10.97 17.16 10.31
CA SER A 245 -11.06 18.57 10.71
C SER A 245 -12.18 18.84 11.72
N ASN A 246 -12.98 17.84 12.04
CA ASN A 246 -14.05 17.92 13.04
C ASN A 246 -13.53 17.89 14.49
N SER A 247 -12.21 17.93 14.70
CA SER A 247 -11.59 18.03 16.03
C SER A 247 -11.42 19.49 16.48
N PRO A 248 -11.72 19.82 17.76
CA PRO A 248 -11.42 21.14 18.31
C PRO A 248 -9.91 21.45 18.37
N ASN A 249 -9.04 20.43 18.35
CA ASN A 249 -7.58 20.58 18.42
C ASN A 249 -6.89 20.38 17.06
N THR A 250 -7.61 20.62 15.97
CA THR A 250 -7.08 20.44 14.62
C THR A 250 -5.95 21.42 14.33
N PRO A 251 -4.75 20.95 13.92
CA PRO A 251 -3.64 21.84 13.66
C PRO A 251 -3.92 22.76 12.45
N PRO A 252 -3.46 24.03 12.47
CA PRO A 252 -3.80 25.01 11.42
C PRO A 252 -3.40 24.60 10.00
N TRP A 253 -2.27 23.91 9.86
CA TRP A 253 -1.79 23.41 8.57
C TRP A 253 -2.78 22.42 7.95
N PHE A 254 -3.38 21.56 8.78
CA PHE A 254 -4.31 20.54 8.33
C PHE A 254 -5.62 21.15 7.87
N ASN A 255 -6.21 22.05 8.69
CA ASN A 255 -7.42 22.80 8.31
C ASN A 255 -7.24 23.53 6.99
N LYS A 256 -6.08 24.13 6.76
CA LYS A 256 -5.76 24.78 5.48
C LYS A 256 -5.71 23.76 4.34
N ALA A 257 -5.01 22.64 4.53
CA ALA A 257 -4.79 21.61 3.51
C ALA A 257 -6.07 20.87 3.09
N VAL A 258 -7.03 20.68 4.00
CA VAL A 258 -8.27 19.93 3.73
C VAL A 258 -9.52 20.80 3.63
N SER A 259 -9.38 22.13 3.71
CA SER A 259 -10.51 23.09 3.72
C SER A 259 -11.49 22.87 2.57
N GLU A 260 -10.97 22.72 1.36
CA GLU A 260 -11.73 22.40 0.16
C GLU A 260 -10.91 21.49 -0.77
N LYS A 261 -11.60 20.77 -1.67
CA LYS A 261 -10.95 19.86 -2.63
C LYS A 261 -9.95 20.58 -3.54
N LEU A 262 -10.18 21.86 -3.83
CA LEU A 262 -9.25 22.72 -4.59
C LEU A 262 -7.95 23.01 -3.84
N ALA A 263 -7.99 23.12 -2.51
CA ALA A 263 -6.81 23.31 -1.67
C ALA A 263 -6.04 21.99 -1.46
N PHE A 264 -6.75 20.87 -1.42
CA PHE A 264 -6.17 19.53 -1.27
C PHE A 264 -5.44 19.03 -2.53
N GLY A 265 -5.99 19.37 -3.70
CA GLY A 265 -5.50 18.91 -5.01
C GLY A 265 -4.01 19.19 -5.28
N PRO A 266 -3.49 20.41 -5.05
CA PRO A 266 -2.08 20.73 -5.25
C PRO A 266 -1.11 19.87 -4.43
N SER A 267 -1.42 19.62 -3.15
CA SER A 267 -0.60 18.78 -2.29
C SER A 267 -0.61 17.34 -2.79
N MET A 268 -1.78 16.78 -3.09
CA MET A 268 -1.88 15.44 -3.68
C MET A 268 -1.17 15.32 -5.02
N LYS A 269 -1.30 16.33 -5.89
CA LYS A 269 -0.60 16.37 -7.18
C LYS A 269 0.92 16.31 -6.99
N THR A 270 1.45 16.99 -5.98
CA THR A 270 2.87 16.90 -5.63
C THR A 270 3.23 15.48 -5.21
N LEU A 271 2.48 14.86 -4.30
CA LEU A 271 2.76 13.49 -3.84
C LEU A 271 2.67 12.43 -4.97
N ILE A 272 1.71 12.60 -5.88
CA ILE A 272 1.56 11.78 -7.09
C ILE A 272 2.71 12.00 -8.05
N GLY A 273 3.15 13.25 -8.25
CA GLY A 273 4.29 13.58 -9.11
C GLY A 273 5.57 12.87 -8.67
N PHE A 274 5.79 12.73 -7.36
CA PHE A 274 6.92 11.97 -6.80
C PHE A 274 6.69 10.44 -6.71
N SER A 275 5.56 9.94 -7.22
CA SER A 275 5.18 8.51 -7.17
C SER A 275 5.13 7.91 -5.76
N LEU A 276 4.84 8.72 -4.74
CA LEU A 276 4.64 8.26 -3.36
C LEU A 276 3.17 7.97 -3.05
N ILE A 277 2.26 8.53 -3.86
CA ILE A 277 0.82 8.28 -3.83
C ILE A 277 0.37 7.97 -5.26
N GLU A 278 -0.58 7.06 -5.40
CA GLU A 278 -1.19 6.68 -6.67
C GLU A 278 -2.66 7.10 -6.71
N THR A 279 -3.15 7.45 -7.90
CA THR A 279 -4.59 7.66 -8.13
C THR A 279 -5.23 6.38 -8.63
N LYS A 280 -6.34 5.95 -8.03
CA LYS A 280 -7.10 4.82 -8.55
C LYS A 280 -7.93 5.22 -9.77
N GLN A 281 -8.17 4.25 -10.66
CA GLN A 281 -8.98 4.45 -11.86
C GLN A 281 -10.44 4.83 -11.57
N GLN A 282 -10.93 4.59 -10.35
CA GLN A 282 -12.23 5.10 -9.89
C GLN A 282 -12.05 6.49 -9.28
N GLU A 283 -12.77 7.48 -9.83
CA GLU A 283 -12.58 8.91 -9.57
C GLU A 283 -12.57 9.26 -8.07
N GLY A 284 -11.44 9.81 -7.60
CA GLY A 284 -11.34 10.44 -6.28
C GLY A 284 -10.74 9.60 -5.14
N SER A 285 -10.21 8.40 -5.44
CA SER A 285 -9.49 7.57 -4.48
C SER A 285 -7.98 7.56 -4.74
N TYR A 286 -7.22 7.51 -3.66
CA TYR A 286 -5.77 7.46 -3.61
C TYR A 286 -5.31 6.16 -2.95
N ALA A 287 -4.14 5.68 -3.34
CA ALA A 287 -3.47 4.55 -2.73
C ALA A 287 -2.02 4.88 -2.40
N MET A 288 -1.46 4.18 -1.42
CA MET A 288 -0.06 4.24 -1.06
C MET A 288 0.51 2.83 -1.14
N HIS A 289 1.73 2.70 -1.65
CA HIS A 289 2.38 1.39 -1.63
C HIS A 289 2.66 0.96 -0.18
N PRO A 290 2.39 -0.29 0.25
CA PRO A 290 2.54 -0.73 1.65
C PRO A 290 3.93 -0.44 2.25
N VAL A 291 5.00 -0.67 1.48
CA VAL A 291 6.36 -0.40 1.99
C VAL A 291 6.65 1.11 2.11
N VAL A 292 6.02 1.96 1.29
CA VAL A 292 6.10 3.43 1.45
C VAL A 292 5.33 3.84 2.70
N GLN A 293 4.18 3.22 2.97
CA GLN A 293 3.42 3.43 4.20
C GLN A 293 4.22 3.07 5.45
N ASP A 294 4.84 1.89 5.47
CA ASP A 294 5.69 1.46 6.59
C ASP A 294 6.84 2.44 6.86
N TRP A 295 7.47 2.92 5.79
CA TRP A 295 8.52 3.94 5.90
C TRP A 295 7.97 5.28 6.39
N CYS A 296 6.84 5.77 5.88
CA CYS A 296 6.21 7.00 6.38
C CYS A 296 5.87 6.89 7.87
N LEU A 297 5.32 5.76 8.32
CA LEU A 297 5.05 5.51 9.74
C LEU A 297 6.34 5.48 10.56
N HIS A 298 7.42 4.92 10.03
CA HIS A 298 8.74 4.97 10.67
C HIS A 298 9.25 6.41 10.81
N VAL A 299 9.22 7.20 9.73
CA VAL A 299 9.66 8.61 9.72
C VAL A 299 8.83 9.45 10.69
N ALA A 300 7.51 9.29 10.67
CA ALA A 300 6.61 9.97 11.60
C ALA A 300 6.96 9.66 13.07
N ARG A 301 7.47 8.44 13.35
CA ARG A 301 7.90 8.02 14.68
C ARG A 301 9.24 8.58 15.11
N THR A 302 10.19 8.73 14.20
CA THR A 302 11.57 9.11 14.52
C THR A 302 11.80 10.62 14.50
N GLU A 303 11.09 11.37 13.65
CA GLU A 303 11.30 12.82 13.49
C GLU A 303 10.45 13.68 14.46
N ASP A 304 9.78 13.08 15.45
CA ASP A 304 8.93 13.74 16.47
C ASP A 304 7.90 14.73 15.87
N MET A 305 7.45 14.46 14.65
CA MET A 305 6.56 15.31 13.88
C MET A 305 5.10 15.14 14.31
N GLY A 306 4.80 15.40 15.59
CA GLY A 306 3.44 15.37 16.11
C GLY A 306 2.76 14.02 15.87
N LEU A 307 3.49 12.93 16.13
CA LEU A 307 3.09 11.52 15.96
C LEU A 307 1.70 11.24 16.54
N ILE A 308 1.48 11.74 17.77
CA ILE A 308 0.18 11.69 18.47
C ILE A 308 -0.89 12.43 17.66
N GLN A 309 -0.57 13.62 17.17
CA GLN A 309 -1.50 14.48 16.45
C GLN A 309 -1.92 13.86 15.10
N LEU A 310 -1.00 13.26 14.33
CA LEU A 310 -1.36 12.63 13.04
C LEU A 310 -2.24 11.40 13.23
N ASN A 311 -1.89 10.52 14.17
CA ASN A 311 -2.72 9.34 14.48
C ASN A 311 -4.10 9.74 15.01
N GLU A 312 -4.16 10.75 15.90
CA GLU A 312 -5.42 11.30 16.39
C GLU A 312 -6.29 11.85 15.24
N GLN A 313 -5.70 12.58 14.29
CA GLN A 313 -6.44 13.09 13.13
C GLN A 313 -7.02 11.96 12.27
N ALA A 314 -6.25 10.89 12.04
CA ALA A 314 -6.73 9.72 11.29
C ALA A 314 -7.87 8.99 12.04
N LEU A 315 -7.74 8.83 13.36
CA LEU A 315 -8.79 8.24 14.20
C LEU A 315 -10.09 9.06 14.17
N ILE A 316 -9.98 10.38 14.29
CA ILE A 316 -11.13 11.29 14.23
C ILE A 316 -11.77 11.25 12.85
N ALA A 317 -10.96 11.28 11.78
CA ALA A 317 -11.42 11.14 10.41
C ALA A 317 -12.26 9.87 10.21
N VAL A 318 -11.74 8.72 10.64
CA VAL A 318 -12.46 7.45 10.54
C VAL A 318 -13.75 7.46 11.38
N GLY A 319 -13.68 7.95 12.63
CA GLY A 319 -14.83 8.00 13.54
C GLY A 319 -15.95 8.91 13.05
N CYS A 320 -15.62 10.08 12.47
CA CYS A 320 -16.60 11.01 11.92
C CYS A 320 -17.25 10.52 10.63
N MET A 321 -16.64 9.57 9.92
CA MET A 321 -17.19 8.98 8.69
C MET A 321 -18.12 7.80 8.94
N VAL A 322 -18.28 7.34 10.20
CA VAL A 322 -19.19 6.25 10.53
C VAL A 322 -20.62 6.64 10.14
N PRO A 323 -21.27 5.91 9.21
CA PRO A 323 -22.57 6.31 8.71
C PRO A 323 -23.67 6.11 9.75
N PHE A 324 -24.63 7.05 9.81
CA PHE A 324 -25.90 6.83 10.51
C PHE A 324 -26.85 6.01 9.61
N GLU A 325 -27.71 5.18 10.22
CA GLU A 325 -28.60 4.21 9.53
C GLU A 325 -29.50 4.81 8.43
N THR A 326 -29.68 6.13 8.40
CA THR A 326 -30.54 6.84 7.44
C THR A 326 -29.86 7.22 6.12
N ASN A 327 -28.55 6.97 5.95
CA ASN A 327 -27.80 7.35 4.76
C ASN A 327 -28.01 6.39 3.58
N LYS A 328 -28.50 6.88 2.43
CA LYS A 328 -28.77 6.09 1.21
C LYS A 328 -27.54 5.35 0.64
N ASN A 329 -26.32 5.80 0.94
CA ASN A 329 -25.05 5.19 0.49
C ASN A 329 -24.32 4.39 1.59
N HIS A 330 -25.02 4.08 2.70
CA HIS A 330 -24.45 3.41 3.88
C HIS A 330 -23.60 2.16 3.56
N PRO A 331 -24.03 1.22 2.69
CA PRO A 331 -23.26 -0.01 2.45
C PRO A 331 -21.91 0.21 1.76
N GLU A 332 -21.86 1.13 0.80
CA GLU A 332 -20.63 1.40 0.06
C GLU A 332 -19.62 2.14 0.94
N LEU A 333 -20.09 3.15 1.68
CA LEU A 333 -19.24 3.88 2.62
C LEU A 333 -18.70 2.95 3.71
N GLN A 334 -19.55 2.08 4.29
CA GLN A 334 -19.13 1.10 5.29
C GLN A 334 -18.05 0.16 4.73
N ARG A 335 -18.22 -0.35 3.51
CA ARG A 335 -17.22 -1.22 2.85
C ARG A 335 -15.87 -0.52 2.68
N ARG A 336 -15.87 0.77 2.33
CA ARG A 336 -14.65 1.56 2.16
C ARG A 336 -14.02 1.92 3.51
N LEU A 337 -14.82 2.20 4.54
CA LEU A 337 -14.36 2.68 5.84
C LEU A 337 -13.78 1.58 6.75
N VAL A 338 -14.32 0.36 6.71
CA VAL A 338 -13.93 -0.75 7.61
C VAL A 338 -12.42 -1.06 7.58
N PRO A 339 -11.75 -1.15 6.41
CA PRO A 339 -10.30 -1.33 6.36
C PRO A 339 -9.53 -0.25 7.14
N HIS A 340 -9.92 1.03 7.02
CA HIS A 340 -9.29 2.12 7.76
C HIS A 340 -9.53 2.00 9.26
N ALA A 341 -10.74 1.63 9.69
CA ALA A 341 -11.04 1.43 11.11
C ALA A 341 -10.18 0.31 11.71
N ASN A 342 -10.06 -0.82 11.02
CA ASN A 342 -9.21 -1.91 11.46
C ASN A 342 -7.74 -1.48 11.54
N PHE A 343 -7.25 -0.72 10.55
CA PHE A 343 -5.88 -0.24 10.50
C PHE A 343 -5.55 0.72 11.65
N VAL A 344 -6.37 1.75 11.86
CA VAL A 344 -6.14 2.75 12.92
C VAL A 344 -6.26 2.13 14.32
N LEU A 345 -7.20 1.20 14.54
CA LEU A 345 -7.37 0.52 15.83
C LEU A 345 -6.18 -0.38 16.17
N ARG A 346 -5.58 -1.04 15.17
CA ARG A 346 -4.34 -1.81 15.36
C ARG A 346 -3.14 -0.90 15.62
N GLY A 347 -3.06 0.24 14.95
CA GLY A 347 -2.03 1.26 15.18
C GLY A 347 -2.04 1.84 16.61
N GLY A 348 -3.16 1.75 17.33
CA GLY A 348 -3.28 2.16 18.74
C GLY A 348 -2.95 1.07 19.78
N ASN A 349 -2.89 -0.20 19.37
CA ASN A 349 -2.57 -1.35 20.21
C ASN A 349 -1.71 -2.32 19.41
N ASP A 350 -0.38 -2.18 19.46
CA ASP A 350 0.48 -3.24 18.99
C ASP A 350 1.58 -3.62 20.02
N PRO A 351 1.55 -4.86 20.56
CA PRO A 351 2.62 -5.46 21.37
C PRO A 351 3.95 -5.71 20.61
N SER A 352 4.13 -5.17 19.41
CA SER A 352 5.32 -5.31 18.55
C SER A 352 6.55 -4.49 18.98
N ALA A 353 6.60 -3.98 20.22
CA ALA A 353 7.85 -3.53 20.85
C ALA A 353 8.91 -4.65 20.99
N GLY A 354 8.57 -5.91 20.66
CA GLY A 354 9.46 -7.08 20.80
C GLY A 354 9.71 -7.94 19.56
N GLN A 355 9.28 -7.57 18.35
CA GLN A 355 9.54 -8.41 17.17
C GLN A 355 10.90 -8.06 16.53
N GLN A 356 11.93 -8.74 17.03
CA GLN A 356 13.20 -8.94 16.32
C GLN A 356 12.91 -9.66 15.00
N TYR A 357 13.12 -8.98 13.88
CA TYR A 357 13.24 -9.64 12.57
C TYR A 357 14.50 -10.50 12.58
N TYR A 358 14.36 -11.78 12.95
CA TYR A 358 15.37 -12.79 12.66
C TYR A 358 15.28 -13.12 11.17
N ILE A 359 16.28 -12.71 10.40
CA ILE A 359 16.58 -13.35 9.12
C ILE A 359 17.93 -14.02 9.30
N MET A 360 17.88 -15.36 9.32
CA MET A 360 19.04 -16.23 9.38
C MET A 360 19.91 -16.03 8.14
N GLU A 361 21.21 -15.95 8.40
CA GLU A 361 22.26 -16.18 7.42
C GLU A 361 22.12 -17.58 6.81
N SER A 362 22.40 -17.70 5.51
CA SER A 362 22.96 -18.93 4.96
C SER A 362 23.83 -18.57 3.75
N ILE A 363 25.09 -18.96 3.92
CA ILE A 363 26.17 -19.07 2.93
C ILE A 363 25.73 -19.89 1.71
#